data_AF-A0A2P6SKA9-F1
#
_entry.id   AF-A0A2P6SKA9-F1
#
_cell.length_a   1.000
_cell.length_b   1.000
_cell.length_c   1.000
_cell.angle_alpha   90.00
_cell.angle_beta   90.00
_cell.angle_gamma   90.00
#
_symmetry.space_group_name_H-M   'P 1'
#
loop_
_entity.id
_entity.type
_entity.pdbx_description
1 polymer ?
#
loop_
_entity_poly.entity_id
_entity_poly.type
_entity_poly.pdbx_seq_one_letter_code
_entity_poly.pdbx_strand_id
1 'polypeptide(L)'
;MELLTRWPETSPTPSLNDMKLWPFKVIEGLIDKPMIVVNHKGQEKKYAAEEISSMVLAKMLITVPAYFNYSQRQATKRAAATAGFNVIRIINEPTAVAIAYGLEKKAGWYSNRSVMIFDLGGGALDVSLLSISTSAVFEVKATAGDTHLGGEDFDNRMVNFCVEEFKQKHKVDVSGNSRAIRRLRNACEKAKRRLSFATMTDIEIECLHHATDFFLSFSRAKFEQLNMDFFIKCMDPVDKCLKDAKMDVS
;
A
#
# COMPACT_ATOMS: atom_id res chain seq x y z
N MET A 1 -3.34 -12.34 -21.66
CA MET A 1 -2.58 -11.25 -22.29
C MET A 1 -2.03 -11.63 -23.66
N GLU A 2 -1.70 -12.90 -23.95
CA GLU A 2 -1.19 -13.33 -25.28
C GLU A 2 -2.17 -13.13 -26.46
N LEU A 3 -3.49 -13.05 -26.20
CA LEU A 3 -4.50 -12.84 -27.25
C LEU A 3 -4.45 -11.45 -27.90
N LEU A 4 -3.97 -10.44 -27.17
CA LEU A 4 -3.86 -9.06 -27.69
C LEU A 4 -2.58 -8.85 -28.50
N THR A 5 -1.51 -9.58 -28.20
CA THR A 5 -0.21 -9.44 -28.87
C THR A 5 -0.14 -10.06 -30.26
N ARG A 6 -1.09 -10.94 -30.62
CA ARG A 6 -1.16 -11.57 -31.95
C ARG A 6 -2.19 -10.93 -32.88
N TRP A 7 -2.84 -9.87 -32.43
CA TRP A 7 -3.79 -9.11 -33.24
C TRP A 7 -3.06 -7.98 -33.96
N PRO A 8 -3.01 -7.95 -35.31
CA PRO A 8 -2.34 -6.87 -36.01
C PRO A 8 -3.09 -5.54 -35.81
N GLU A 9 -2.38 -4.47 -35.44
CA GLU A 9 -2.94 -3.11 -35.33
C GLU A 9 -3.52 -2.60 -36.67
N THR A 10 -3.16 -3.23 -37.78
CA THR A 10 -3.47 -2.80 -39.16
C THR A 10 -4.52 -3.64 -39.87
N SER A 11 -5.16 -4.62 -39.23
CA SER A 11 -6.21 -5.44 -39.86
C SER A 11 -7.35 -5.78 -38.89
N PRO A 12 -8.62 -5.59 -39.28
CA PRO A 12 -9.77 -5.82 -38.40
C PRO A 12 -10.02 -7.31 -38.10
N THR A 13 -9.38 -8.23 -38.82
CA THR A 13 -9.59 -9.67 -38.73
C THR A 13 -8.29 -10.43 -38.37
N PRO A 14 -8.34 -11.41 -37.45
CA PRO A 14 -7.18 -12.23 -37.11
C PRO A 14 -6.82 -13.16 -38.27
N SER A 15 -5.55 -13.55 -38.35
CA SER A 15 -5.09 -14.41 -39.45
C SER A 15 -5.78 -15.79 -39.39
N LEU A 16 -6.12 -16.34 -40.56
CA LEU A 16 -6.71 -17.69 -40.71
C LEU A 16 -5.82 -18.80 -40.12
N ASN A 17 -4.52 -18.55 -39.96
CA ASN A 17 -3.58 -19.48 -39.34
C ASN A 17 -3.65 -19.46 -37.80
N ASP A 18 -3.90 -18.30 -37.18
CA ASP A 18 -4.04 -18.18 -35.73
C ASP A 18 -5.36 -18.80 -35.24
N MET A 19 -6.46 -18.59 -35.98
CA MET A 19 -7.77 -19.12 -35.62
C MET A 19 -7.82 -20.66 -35.53
N LYS A 20 -6.98 -21.35 -36.30
CA LYS A 20 -6.88 -22.83 -36.28
C LYS A 20 -6.23 -23.38 -35.02
N LEU A 21 -5.47 -22.55 -34.30
CA LEU A 21 -4.74 -22.94 -33.10
C LEU A 21 -5.53 -22.66 -31.82
N TRP A 22 -6.69 -22.01 -31.91
CA TRP A 22 -7.47 -21.60 -30.75
C TRP A 22 -8.53 -22.63 -30.35
N PRO A 23 -8.70 -22.89 -29.04
CA PRO A 23 -9.70 -23.84 -28.55
C PRO A 23 -11.12 -23.25 -28.47
N PHE A 24 -11.34 -22.06 -29.02
CA PHE A 24 -12.63 -21.34 -28.97
C PHE A 24 -13.03 -20.87 -30.37
N LYS A 25 -14.34 -20.80 -30.61
CA LYS A 25 -14.90 -20.40 -31.90
C LYS A 25 -14.87 -18.88 -32.04
N VAL A 26 -14.40 -18.40 -33.18
CA VAL A 26 -14.48 -16.99 -33.58
C VAL A 26 -15.37 -16.90 -34.82
N ILE A 27 -16.29 -15.94 -34.84
CA ILE A 27 -17.20 -15.67 -35.95
C ILE A 27 -17.10 -14.22 -36.37
N GLU A 28 -17.60 -13.92 -37.56
CA GLU A 28 -17.73 -12.55 -38.05
C GLU A 28 -18.98 -11.87 -37.44
N GLY A 29 -18.80 -10.64 -36.96
CA GLY A 29 -19.82 -9.78 -36.39
C GLY A 29 -20.15 -8.61 -37.32
N LEU A 30 -20.81 -7.57 -36.79
CA LEU A 30 -21.14 -6.38 -37.56
C LEU A 30 -19.86 -5.65 -38.00
N ILE A 31 -19.84 -5.20 -39.27
CA ILE A 31 -18.72 -4.45 -39.87
C ILE A 31 -17.41 -5.26 -39.80
N ASP A 32 -17.50 -6.54 -40.20
CA ASP A 32 -16.39 -7.51 -40.27
C ASP A 32 -15.61 -7.66 -38.95
N LYS A 33 -16.24 -7.27 -37.82
CA LYS A 33 -15.62 -7.31 -36.51
C LYS A 33 -15.68 -8.73 -35.95
N PRO A 34 -14.56 -9.38 -35.67
CA PRO A 34 -14.53 -10.74 -35.15
C PRO A 34 -15.03 -10.82 -33.70
N MET A 35 -15.86 -11.82 -33.45
CA MET A 35 -16.55 -12.07 -32.19
C MET A 35 -16.20 -13.47 -31.68
N ILE A 36 -15.75 -13.54 -30.44
CA ILE A 36 -15.45 -14.78 -29.73
C ILE A 36 -16.76 -15.36 -29.19
N VAL A 37 -17.05 -16.61 -29.53
CA VAL A 37 -18.26 -17.32 -29.13
C VAL A 37 -17.96 -18.19 -27.92
N VAL A 38 -18.70 -17.97 -26.84
CA VAL A 38 -18.56 -18.74 -25.59
C VAL A 38 -19.93 -19.25 -25.15
N ASN A 39 -19.95 -20.46 -24.60
CA ASN A 39 -21.12 -20.95 -23.89
C ASN A 39 -21.03 -20.52 -22.43
N HIS A 40 -21.98 -19.69 -21.98
CA HIS A 40 -22.03 -19.22 -20.60
C HIS A 40 -23.42 -19.44 -20.03
N LYS A 41 -23.52 -20.32 -19.02
CA LYS A 41 -24.78 -20.74 -18.35
C LYS A 41 -25.80 -21.36 -19.32
N GLY A 42 -25.33 -22.18 -20.26
CA GLY A 42 -26.19 -22.88 -21.22
C GLY A 42 -26.69 -21.99 -22.37
N GLN A 43 -26.23 -20.75 -22.46
CA GLN A 43 -26.56 -19.83 -23.55
C GLN A 43 -25.29 -19.45 -24.30
N GLU A 44 -25.39 -19.46 -25.63
CA GLU A 44 -24.33 -18.98 -26.50
C GLU A 44 -24.27 -17.45 -26.44
N LYS A 45 -23.11 -16.89 -26.09
CA LYS A 45 -22.83 -15.46 -26.06
C LYS A 45 -21.66 -15.12 -26.96
N LYS A 46 -21.69 -13.92 -27.53
CA LYS A 46 -20.71 -13.41 -28.47
C LYS A 46 -20.07 -12.18 -27.85
N TYR A 47 -18.75 -12.16 -27.76
CA TYR A 47 -17.98 -11.05 -27.18
C TYR A 47 -16.93 -10.58 -28.17
N ALA A 48 -16.79 -9.27 -28.31
CA ALA A 48 -15.66 -8.70 -29.00
C ALA A 48 -14.37 -8.90 -28.18
N ALA A 49 -13.21 -8.87 -28.85
CA ALA A 49 -11.91 -9.02 -28.16
C ALA A 49 -11.70 -7.96 -27.07
N GLU A 50 -12.21 -6.75 -27.26
CA GLU A 50 -12.14 -5.65 -26.28
C GLU A 50 -13.10 -5.88 -25.11
N GLU A 51 -14.24 -6.53 -25.33
CA GLU A 51 -15.17 -6.89 -24.24
C GLU A 51 -14.56 -7.97 -23.36
N ILE A 52 -13.95 -9.01 -23.94
CA ILE A 52 -13.19 -10.01 -23.17
C ILE A 52 -12.01 -9.35 -22.46
N SER A 53 -11.29 -8.46 -23.14
CA SER A 53 -10.19 -7.71 -22.53
C SER A 53 -10.69 -6.82 -21.40
N SER A 54 -11.87 -6.21 -21.49
CA SER A 54 -12.50 -5.42 -20.42
C SER A 54 -12.95 -6.25 -19.22
N MET A 55 -13.34 -7.51 -19.45
CA MET A 55 -13.63 -8.46 -18.37
C MET A 55 -12.37 -8.91 -17.64
N VAL A 56 -11.24 -8.90 -18.35
CA VAL A 56 -9.89 -9.20 -17.83
C VAL A 56 -9.24 -7.96 -17.21
N LEU A 57 -9.61 -6.73 -17.65
CA LEU A 57 -9.19 -5.46 -17.05
C LEU A 57 -9.74 -5.40 -15.62
N ALA A 58 -8.84 -5.77 -14.72
CA ALA A 58 -9.06 -6.24 -13.36
C ALA A 58 -10.07 -5.39 -12.56
N LYS A 59 -11.24 -5.97 -12.38
CA LYS A 59 -12.08 -5.77 -11.21
C LYS A 59 -11.21 -5.70 -9.95
N MET A 60 -11.21 -4.56 -9.25
CA MET A 60 -10.40 -4.39 -8.04
C MET A 60 -11.25 -4.10 -6.81
N LEU A 61 -10.73 -4.52 -5.67
CA LEU A 61 -11.12 -4.00 -4.36
C LEU A 61 -10.05 -3.01 -3.94
N ILE A 62 -10.48 -1.87 -3.42
CA ILE A 62 -9.57 -0.86 -2.85
C ILE A 62 -9.78 -0.82 -1.35
N THR A 63 -8.69 -0.83 -0.61
CA THR A 63 -8.68 -0.61 0.83
C THR A 63 -8.59 0.89 1.13
N VAL A 64 -9.24 1.34 2.20
CA VAL A 64 -9.13 2.70 2.72
C VAL A 64 -9.12 2.67 4.25
N PRO A 65 -8.61 3.71 4.92
CA PRO A 65 -8.67 3.79 6.38
C PRO A 65 -10.11 3.69 6.90
N ALA A 66 -10.30 3.05 8.05
CA ALA A 66 -11.66 2.82 8.57
C ALA A 66 -12.42 4.12 8.88
N TYR A 67 -11.70 5.18 9.26
CA TYR A 67 -12.25 6.49 9.58
C TYR A 67 -12.60 7.35 8.35
N PHE A 68 -12.31 6.90 7.12
CA PHE A 68 -12.68 7.63 5.91
C PHE A 68 -14.19 7.84 5.82
N ASN A 69 -14.60 9.09 5.65
CA ASN A 69 -16.00 9.45 5.44
C ASN A 69 -16.46 9.14 4.01
N TYR A 70 -17.76 9.31 3.75
CA TYR A 70 -18.34 9.02 2.43
C TYR A 70 -17.65 9.80 1.30
N SER A 71 -17.36 11.08 1.49
CA SER A 71 -16.72 11.92 0.47
C SER A 71 -15.34 11.40 0.09
N GLN A 72 -14.51 11.08 1.09
CA GLN A 72 -13.15 10.56 0.87
C GLN A 72 -13.19 9.21 0.14
N ARG A 73 -14.11 8.31 0.51
CA ARG A 73 -14.31 7.02 -0.17
C ARG A 73 -14.72 7.19 -1.64
N GLN A 74 -15.61 8.14 -1.93
CA GLN A 74 -16.00 8.45 -3.31
C GLN A 74 -14.85 9.07 -4.09
N ALA A 75 -14.03 9.93 -3.47
CA ALA A 75 -12.84 10.49 -4.10
C ALA A 75 -11.85 9.40 -4.51
N THR A 76 -11.55 8.45 -3.62
CA THR A 76 -10.69 7.30 -3.94
C THR A 76 -11.26 6.45 -5.08
N LYS A 77 -12.58 6.16 -5.04
CA LYS A 77 -13.24 5.39 -6.11
C LYS A 77 -13.18 6.10 -7.45
N ARG A 78 -13.40 7.42 -7.48
CA ARG A 78 -13.31 8.24 -8.70
C ARG A 78 -11.89 8.28 -9.24
N ALA A 79 -10.88 8.46 -8.39
CA ALA A 79 -9.48 8.44 -8.81
C ALA A 79 -9.11 7.13 -9.50
N ALA A 80 -9.54 6.00 -8.94
CA ALA A 80 -9.33 4.69 -9.56
C ALA A 80 -10.09 4.54 -10.90
N ALA A 81 -11.32 5.04 -10.99
CA ALA A 81 -12.08 5.04 -12.25
C ALA A 81 -11.40 5.91 -13.33
N THR A 82 -10.87 7.08 -12.97
CA THR A 82 -10.08 7.94 -13.87
C THR A 82 -8.80 7.25 -14.33
N ALA A 83 -8.19 6.42 -13.49
CA ALA A 83 -7.06 5.58 -13.85
C ALA A 83 -7.44 4.32 -14.66
N GLY A 84 -8.71 4.18 -15.06
CA GLY A 84 -9.19 3.07 -15.90
C GLY A 84 -9.56 1.80 -15.12
N PHE A 85 -9.66 1.85 -13.79
CA PHE A 85 -9.97 0.69 -12.97
C PHE A 85 -11.46 0.56 -12.63
N ASN A 86 -11.97 -0.67 -12.70
CA ASN A 86 -13.32 -1.00 -12.26
C ASN A 86 -13.32 -1.40 -10.78
N VAL A 87 -13.67 -0.45 -9.91
CA VAL A 87 -13.74 -0.66 -8.45
C VAL A 87 -15.05 -1.35 -8.05
N ILE A 88 -14.98 -2.63 -7.71
CA ILE A 88 -16.15 -3.40 -7.27
C ILE A 88 -16.61 -2.95 -5.88
N ARG A 89 -15.66 -2.76 -4.97
CA ARG A 89 -15.94 -2.47 -3.56
C ARG A 89 -14.77 -1.72 -2.94
N ILE A 90 -15.11 -0.74 -2.11
CA ILE A 90 -14.19 -0.15 -1.14
C ILE A 90 -14.36 -0.95 0.16
N ILE A 91 -13.25 -1.44 0.71
CA ILE A 91 -13.22 -2.12 2.00
C ILE A 91 -12.33 -1.36 2.98
N ASN A 92 -12.55 -1.54 4.27
CA ASN A 92 -11.68 -0.94 5.27
C ASN A 92 -10.35 -1.72 5.31
N GLU A 93 -9.23 -1.02 5.39
CA GLU A 93 -7.89 -1.58 5.62
C GLU A 93 -7.85 -2.59 6.76
N PRO A 94 -8.33 -2.26 7.99
CA PRO A 94 -8.30 -3.24 9.08
C PRO A 94 -9.16 -4.48 8.80
N THR A 95 -10.25 -4.35 8.03
CA THR A 95 -11.05 -5.51 7.62
C THR A 95 -10.30 -6.36 6.58
N ALA A 96 -9.59 -5.73 5.65
CA ALA A 96 -8.78 -6.45 4.65
C ALA A 96 -7.64 -7.23 5.31
N VAL A 97 -6.93 -6.61 6.26
CA VAL A 97 -5.88 -7.25 7.06
C VAL A 97 -6.46 -8.40 7.90
N ALA A 98 -7.61 -8.19 8.56
CA ALA A 98 -8.26 -9.25 9.32
C ALA A 98 -8.74 -10.41 8.44
N ILE A 99 -9.21 -10.14 7.22
CA ILE A 99 -9.54 -11.19 6.24
C ILE A 99 -8.29 -11.97 5.87
N ALA A 100 -7.17 -11.30 5.56
CA ALA A 100 -5.91 -11.96 5.24
C ALA A 100 -5.41 -12.85 6.40
N TYR A 101 -5.37 -12.29 7.61
CA TYR A 101 -4.96 -13.00 8.83
C TYR A 101 -5.91 -14.15 9.19
N GLY A 102 -7.21 -13.87 9.18
CA GLY A 102 -8.27 -14.80 9.56
C GLY A 102 -8.45 -15.94 8.57
N LEU A 103 -8.14 -15.75 7.27
CA LEU A 103 -8.14 -16.81 6.26
C LEU A 103 -6.97 -17.78 6.43
N GLU A 104 -5.79 -17.30 6.82
CA GLU A 104 -4.59 -18.11 6.97
C GLU A 104 -4.63 -18.99 8.23
N LYS A 105 -5.34 -18.55 9.28
CA LYS A 105 -5.38 -19.22 10.61
C LYS A 105 -6.67 -20.02 10.88
N LYS A 106 -7.52 -20.25 9.88
CA LYS A 106 -8.88 -20.84 10.04
C LYS A 106 -8.94 -22.23 10.70
N ALA A 107 -7.84 -22.97 10.80
CA ALA A 107 -7.86 -24.37 11.19
C ALA A 107 -7.96 -24.65 12.72
N GLY A 108 -8.13 -23.66 13.60
CA GLY A 108 -8.05 -23.94 15.06
C GLY A 108 -8.76 -23.01 16.02
N TRP A 109 -9.73 -22.20 15.60
CA TRP A 109 -10.42 -21.27 16.51
C TRP A 109 -11.75 -21.81 17.01
N TYR A 110 -11.80 -22.16 18.29
CA TYR A 110 -12.99 -22.67 18.99
C TYR A 110 -13.79 -21.56 19.72
N SER A 111 -13.30 -20.32 19.72
CA SER A 111 -13.91 -19.18 20.41
C SER A 111 -13.67 -17.89 19.64
N ASN A 112 -14.47 -16.86 19.97
CA ASN A 112 -14.27 -15.51 19.45
C ASN A 112 -12.87 -15.00 19.82
N ARG A 113 -12.22 -14.29 18.88
CA ARG A 113 -10.90 -13.71 19.08
C ARG A 113 -10.95 -12.20 18.91
N SER A 114 -10.32 -11.49 19.84
CA SER A 114 -10.02 -10.07 19.67
C SER A 114 -8.67 -9.95 18.95
N VAL A 115 -8.64 -9.19 17.86
CA VAL A 115 -7.44 -8.92 17.06
C VAL A 115 -7.25 -7.42 16.98
N MET A 116 -6.12 -6.95 17.50
CA MET A 116 -5.69 -5.57 17.30
C MET A 116 -4.80 -5.48 16.06
N ILE A 117 -5.11 -4.51 15.22
CA ILE A 117 -4.31 -4.14 14.06
C ILE A 117 -3.64 -2.82 14.40
N PHE A 118 -2.31 -2.83 14.30
CA PHE A 118 -1.46 -1.66 14.48
C PHE A 118 -0.78 -1.39 13.13
N ASP A 119 -1.20 -0.33 12.46
CA ASP A 119 -0.73 0.06 11.13
C ASP A 119 0.00 1.41 11.21
N LEU A 120 1.33 1.36 11.29
CA LEU A 120 2.19 2.55 11.30
C LEU A 120 2.78 2.75 9.90
N GLY A 121 2.12 3.59 9.11
CA GLY A 121 2.49 3.88 7.74
C GLY A 121 3.54 4.99 7.60
N GLY A 122 3.64 5.56 6.40
CA GLY A 122 4.57 6.65 6.10
C GLY A 122 4.23 7.98 6.76
N GLY A 123 2.94 8.29 6.96
CA GLY A 123 2.49 9.56 7.54
C GLY A 123 1.26 9.46 8.45
N ALA A 124 0.76 8.25 8.69
CA ALA A 124 -0.36 8.04 9.60
C ALA A 124 -0.16 6.74 10.39
N LEU A 125 -0.68 6.76 11.61
CA LEU A 125 -0.82 5.62 12.49
C LEU A 125 -2.31 5.31 12.65
N ASP A 126 -2.69 4.08 12.34
CA ASP A 126 -4.03 3.55 12.52
C ASP A 126 -4.04 2.34 13.46
N VAL A 127 -4.91 2.36 14.45
CA VAL A 127 -5.13 1.26 15.38
C VAL A 127 -6.58 0.86 15.35
N SER A 128 -6.87 -0.41 15.06
CA SER A 128 -8.23 -0.95 15.06
C SER A 128 -8.31 -2.23 15.85
N LEU A 129 -9.33 -2.36 16.69
CA LEU A 129 -9.64 -3.58 17.41
C LEU A 129 -10.84 -4.26 16.77
N LEU A 130 -10.68 -5.54 16.42
CA LEU A 130 -11.71 -6.34 15.77
C LEU A 130 -12.04 -7.57 16.61
N SER A 131 -13.31 -7.96 16.58
CA SER A 131 -13.75 -9.27 17.05
C SER A 131 -13.97 -10.17 15.85
N ILE A 132 -13.36 -11.35 15.87
CA ILE A 132 -13.55 -12.39 14.85
C ILE A 132 -14.34 -13.52 15.48
N SER A 133 -15.53 -13.77 14.92
CA SER A 133 -16.41 -14.85 15.33
C SER A 133 -16.06 -16.18 14.67
N THR A 134 -16.52 -17.29 15.25
CA THR A 134 -16.39 -18.64 14.67
C THR A 134 -17.07 -18.77 13.30
N SER A 135 -18.08 -17.95 13.02
CA SER A 135 -18.73 -17.83 11.71
C SER A 135 -17.96 -16.96 10.70
N ALA A 136 -16.70 -16.60 10.98
CA ALA A 136 -15.84 -15.76 10.15
C ALA A 136 -16.44 -14.37 9.82
N VAL A 137 -17.33 -13.87 10.69
CA VAL A 137 -17.81 -12.48 10.64
C VAL A 137 -16.83 -11.62 11.41
N PHE A 138 -16.33 -10.58 10.75
CA PHE A 138 -15.40 -9.60 11.29
C PHE A 138 -16.19 -8.36 11.74
N GLU A 139 -16.07 -7.99 13.00
CA GLU A 139 -16.72 -6.81 13.56
C GLU A 139 -15.65 -5.85 14.11
N VAL A 140 -15.66 -4.61 13.65
CA VAL A 140 -14.78 -3.56 14.19
C VAL A 140 -15.39 -3.06 15.50
N LYS A 141 -14.64 -3.18 16.60
CA LYS A 141 -15.04 -2.74 17.94
C LYS A 141 -14.69 -1.28 18.21
N ALA A 142 -13.48 -0.88 17.83
CA ALA A 142 -13.01 0.49 17.93
C ALA A 142 -11.90 0.76 16.90
N THR A 143 -11.74 2.04 16.56
CA THR A 143 -10.65 2.55 15.74
C THR A 143 -10.16 3.87 16.34
N ALA A 144 -8.85 4.02 16.42
CA ALA A 144 -8.17 5.25 16.80
C ALA A 144 -6.92 5.43 15.90
N GLY A 145 -6.30 6.60 15.94
CA GLY A 145 -5.11 6.86 15.13
C GLY A 145 -4.58 8.27 15.30
N ASP A 146 -3.45 8.54 14.64
CA ASP A 146 -2.86 9.85 14.46
C ASP A 146 -2.55 10.05 12.97
N THR A 147 -3.22 11.01 12.33
CA THR A 147 -3.09 11.28 10.89
C THR A 147 -1.84 12.07 10.53
N HIS A 148 -0.98 12.39 11.50
CA HIS A 148 0.25 13.15 11.34
C HIS A 148 1.42 12.49 12.08
N LEU A 149 1.42 11.16 12.15
CA LEU A 149 2.50 10.38 12.74
C LEU A 149 2.83 9.20 11.83
N GLY A 150 4.05 9.12 11.33
CA GLY A 150 4.50 7.99 10.53
C GLY A 150 6.00 7.94 10.31
N GLY A 151 6.40 7.05 9.41
CA GLY A 151 7.80 6.82 9.06
C GLY A 151 8.56 8.06 8.59
N GLU A 152 7.87 9.06 8.01
CA GLU A 152 8.47 10.31 7.57
C GLU A 152 8.92 11.20 8.75
N ASP A 153 8.23 11.15 9.89
CA ASP A 153 8.64 11.88 11.09
C ASP A 153 9.96 11.36 11.63
N PHE A 154 10.18 10.05 11.53
CA PHE A 154 11.46 9.43 11.88
C PHE A 154 12.57 9.85 10.91
N ASP A 155 12.26 9.91 9.62
CA ASP A 155 13.21 10.42 8.61
C ASP A 155 13.57 11.87 8.88
N ASN A 156 12.59 12.71 9.26
CA ASN A 156 12.81 14.11 9.64
C ASN A 156 13.77 14.27 10.82
N ARG A 157 13.61 13.45 11.87
CA ARG A 157 14.52 13.46 13.04
C ARG A 157 15.94 13.07 12.66
N MET A 158 16.10 12.06 11.80
CA MET A 158 17.40 11.66 11.28
C MET A 158 18.03 12.75 10.40
N VAL A 159 17.26 13.38 9.51
CA VAL A 159 17.73 14.48 8.65
C VAL A 159 18.21 15.65 9.49
N ASN A 160 17.43 16.09 10.48
CA ASN A 160 17.82 17.19 11.36
C ASN A 160 19.12 16.89 12.12
N PHE A 161 19.26 15.66 12.61
CA PHE A 161 20.52 15.22 13.24
C PHE A 161 21.70 15.30 12.26
N CYS A 162 21.54 14.77 11.04
CA CYS A 162 22.59 14.81 10.01
C CYS A 162 22.95 16.25 9.58
N VAL A 163 21.98 17.17 9.53
CA VAL A 163 22.21 18.60 9.25
C VAL A 163 23.09 19.21 10.34
N GLU A 164 22.77 18.96 11.61
CA GLU A 164 23.58 19.45 12.74
C GLU A 164 24.98 18.84 12.76
N GLU A 165 25.13 17.54 12.48
CA GLU A 165 26.44 16.89 12.36
C GLU A 165 27.28 17.51 11.23
N PHE A 166 26.67 17.74 10.06
CA PHE A 166 27.35 18.39 8.94
C PHE A 166 27.79 19.81 9.31
N LYS A 167 26.92 20.58 9.97
CA LYS A 167 27.20 21.93 10.45
C LYS A 167 28.32 21.95 11.49
N GLN A 168 28.34 21.01 12.41
CA GLN A 168 29.40 20.91 13.43
C GLN A 168 30.76 20.58 12.80
N LYS A 169 30.80 19.63 11.85
CA LYS A 169 32.02 19.14 11.21
C LYS A 169 32.60 20.12 10.17
N HIS A 170 31.74 20.75 9.37
CA HIS A 170 32.15 21.58 8.23
C HIS A 170 31.91 23.08 8.44
N LYS A 171 31.28 23.49 9.55
CA LYS A 171 30.94 24.88 9.88
C LYS A 171 30.02 25.55 8.85
N VAL A 172 29.26 24.76 8.10
CA VAL A 172 28.32 25.22 7.07
C VAL A 172 26.93 24.66 7.35
N ASP A 173 25.93 25.54 7.34
CA ASP A 173 24.54 25.17 7.52
C ASP A 173 23.88 24.85 6.17
N VAL A 174 23.40 23.62 6.01
CA VAL A 174 22.73 23.15 4.79
C VAL A 174 21.20 23.15 4.89
N SER A 175 20.62 23.61 6.01
CA SER A 175 19.16 23.65 6.24
C SER A 175 18.39 24.43 5.17
N GLY A 176 18.98 25.50 4.63
CA GLY A 176 18.41 26.30 3.54
C GLY A 176 18.56 25.69 2.14
N ASN A 177 19.31 24.58 1.98
CA ASN A 177 19.59 23.98 0.69
C ASN A 177 18.66 22.79 0.42
N SER A 178 17.58 23.03 -0.33
CA SER A 178 16.56 22.02 -0.65
C SER A 178 17.13 20.78 -1.35
N ARG A 179 18.17 20.93 -2.19
CA ARG A 179 18.84 19.81 -2.85
C ARG A 179 19.60 18.96 -1.83
N ALA A 180 20.34 19.58 -0.91
CA ALA A 180 21.07 18.86 0.14
C ALA A 180 20.10 18.13 1.08
N ILE A 181 19.02 18.79 1.51
CA ILE A 181 17.99 18.22 2.38
C ILE A 181 17.29 17.01 1.72
N ARG A 182 16.95 17.11 0.43
CA ARG A 182 16.38 15.97 -0.30
C ARG A 182 17.34 14.77 -0.36
N ARG A 183 18.64 15.01 -0.57
CA ARG A 183 19.65 13.94 -0.59
C ARG A 183 19.81 13.30 0.79
N LEU A 184 19.85 14.10 1.84
CA LEU A 184 19.85 13.63 3.23
C LEU A 184 18.61 12.78 3.54
N ARG A 185 17.42 13.23 3.15
CA ARG A 185 16.16 12.50 3.35
C ARG A 185 16.21 11.12 2.70
N ASN A 186 16.59 11.04 1.43
CA ASN A 186 16.71 9.77 0.71
C ASN A 186 17.71 8.82 1.38
N ALA A 187 18.82 9.34 1.91
CA ALA A 187 19.83 8.53 2.60
C ALA A 187 19.35 8.09 3.99
N CYS A 188 18.69 8.97 4.74
CA CYS A 188 18.11 8.67 6.05
C CYS A 188 17.00 7.62 5.95
N GLU A 189 16.12 7.69 4.94
CA GLU A 189 15.08 6.69 4.72
C GLU A 189 15.69 5.29 4.46
N LYS A 190 16.75 5.22 3.65
CA LYS A 190 17.50 3.97 3.41
C LYS A 190 18.15 3.45 4.69
N ALA A 191 18.78 4.34 5.46
CA ALA A 191 19.41 4.00 6.73
C ALA A 191 18.38 3.50 7.75
N LYS A 192 17.24 4.17 7.91
CA LYS A 192 16.10 3.74 8.74
C LYS A 192 15.68 2.31 8.40
N ARG A 193 15.45 2.01 7.11
CA ARG A 193 15.08 0.65 6.66
C ARG A 193 16.16 -0.38 7.00
N ARG A 194 17.44 -0.03 6.89
CA ARG A 194 18.55 -0.93 7.27
C ARG A 194 18.60 -1.17 8.77
N LEU A 195 18.37 -0.13 9.57
CA LEU A 195 18.36 -0.20 11.03
C LEU A 195 17.23 -1.06 11.59
N SER A 196 16.16 -1.35 10.82
CA SER A 196 15.13 -2.30 11.21
C SER A 196 15.65 -3.72 11.46
N PHE A 197 16.82 -4.07 10.90
CA PHE A 197 17.41 -5.42 11.08
C PHE A 197 18.92 -5.41 11.38
N ALA A 198 19.63 -4.31 11.12
CA ALA A 198 21.02 -4.10 11.56
C ALA A 198 21.12 -3.19 12.79
N THR A 199 22.19 -3.32 13.58
CA THR A 199 22.47 -2.46 14.74
C THR A 199 23.17 -1.14 14.36
N MET A 200 23.75 -1.09 13.16
CA MET A 200 24.53 0.03 12.63
C MET A 200 24.36 0.11 11.11
N THR A 201 24.48 1.31 10.53
CA THR A 201 24.56 1.56 9.08
C THR A 201 25.33 2.85 8.80
N ASP A 202 25.97 2.95 7.64
CA ASP A 202 26.62 4.18 7.22
C ASP A 202 25.69 5.02 6.33
N ILE A 203 25.78 6.35 6.49
CA ILE A 203 25.14 7.36 5.64
C ILE A 203 26.25 8.07 4.89
N GLU A 204 26.29 7.86 3.57
CA GLU A 204 27.32 8.39 2.68
C GLU A 204 26.68 9.20 1.56
N ILE A 205 27.12 10.45 1.40
CA ILE A 205 26.63 11.34 0.36
C ILE A 205 27.79 12.16 -0.20
N GLU A 206 28.21 11.84 -1.41
CA GLU A 206 29.24 12.60 -2.13
C GLU A 206 28.76 14.01 -2.48
N CYS A 207 29.62 15.02 -2.31
CA CYS A 207 29.34 16.40 -2.70
C CYS A 207 28.00 16.91 -2.16
N LEU A 208 27.69 16.67 -0.88
CA LEU A 208 26.46 17.13 -0.24
C LEU A 208 26.33 18.65 -0.36
N HIS A 209 27.43 19.39 -0.19
CA HIS A 209 27.49 20.84 -0.37
C HIS A 209 28.86 21.29 -0.89
N HIS A 210 28.91 22.03 -2.01
CA HIS A 210 30.14 22.55 -2.64
C HIS A 210 31.34 21.58 -2.61
N ALA A 211 31.18 20.39 -3.21
CA ALA A 211 32.18 19.34 -3.26
C ALA A 211 32.63 18.76 -1.90
N THR A 212 31.90 19.06 -0.83
CA THR A 212 32.11 18.46 0.49
C THR A 212 31.26 17.21 0.62
N ASP A 213 31.90 16.07 0.85
CA ASP A 213 31.25 14.79 1.11
C ASP A 213 30.72 14.73 2.55
N PHE A 214 29.66 13.96 2.76
CA PHE A 214 29.14 13.65 4.08
C PHE A 214 29.24 12.15 4.34
N PHE A 215 29.85 11.80 5.47
CA PHE A 215 29.98 10.44 5.96
C PHE A 215 29.63 10.43 7.45
N LEU A 216 28.70 9.57 7.84
CA LEU A 216 28.28 9.37 9.22
C LEU A 216 27.89 7.90 9.45
N SER A 217 28.48 7.27 10.45
CA SER A 217 28.03 5.96 10.92
C SER A 217 26.90 6.16 11.93
N PHE A 218 25.75 5.51 11.71
CA PHE A 218 24.51 5.69 12.47
C PHE A 218 24.07 4.39 13.15
N SER A 219 23.85 4.43 14.47
CA SER A 219 23.42 3.26 15.24
C SER A 219 21.92 3.18 15.44
N ARG A 220 21.39 1.96 15.63
CA ARG A 220 19.98 1.74 16.01
C ARG A 220 19.66 2.43 17.34
N ALA A 221 20.56 2.34 18.31
CA ALA A 221 20.39 2.99 19.61
C ALA A 221 20.23 4.52 19.48
N LYS A 222 20.99 5.16 18.58
CA LYS A 222 20.84 6.59 18.29
C LYS A 222 19.51 6.89 17.60
N PHE A 223 19.10 6.05 16.65
CA PHE A 223 17.80 6.17 15.99
C PHE A 223 16.65 6.08 16.99
N GLU A 224 16.69 5.11 17.90
CA GLU A 224 15.68 4.94 18.95
C GLU A 224 15.67 6.13 19.92
N GLN A 225 16.84 6.61 20.33
CA GLN A 225 16.96 7.80 21.18
C GLN A 225 16.30 9.03 20.55
N LEU A 226 16.48 9.27 19.25
CA LEU A 226 15.94 10.43 18.55
C LEU A 226 14.42 10.40 18.37
N ASN A 227 13.82 9.22 18.47
CA ASN A 227 12.40 8.98 18.15
C ASN A 227 11.61 8.42 19.35
N MET A 228 12.22 8.35 20.53
CA MET A 228 11.60 7.74 21.72
C MET A 228 10.25 8.39 22.08
N ASP A 229 10.14 9.71 21.94
CA ASP A 229 8.90 10.44 22.17
C ASP A 229 7.78 10.01 21.21
N PHE A 230 8.10 9.80 19.93
CA PHE A 230 7.14 9.26 18.97
C PHE A 230 6.78 7.80 19.24
N PHE A 231 7.74 6.97 19.66
CA PHE A 231 7.47 5.57 19.98
C PHE A 231 6.53 5.43 21.19
N ILE A 232 6.70 6.27 22.21
CA ILE A 232 5.78 6.34 23.34
C ILE A 232 4.42 6.83 22.87
N LYS A 233 4.38 7.90 22.06
CA LYS A 233 3.13 8.46 21.52
C LYS A 233 2.32 7.47 20.68
N CYS A 234 2.97 6.49 20.02
CA CYS A 234 2.28 5.41 19.32
C CYS A 234 1.33 4.59 20.22
N MET A 235 1.50 4.64 21.55
CA MET A 235 0.61 3.95 22.49
C MET A 235 -0.69 4.70 22.77
N ASP A 236 -0.75 6.02 22.56
CA ASP A 236 -1.97 6.79 22.83
C ASP A 236 -3.18 6.29 22.01
N PRO A 237 -3.05 6.00 20.70
CA PRO A 237 -4.14 5.39 19.93
C PRO A 237 -4.47 3.96 20.37
N VAL A 238 -3.49 3.21 20.87
CA VAL A 238 -3.71 1.84 21.38
C VAL A 238 -4.59 1.89 22.63
N ASP A 239 -4.22 2.70 23.61
CA ASP A 239 -4.95 2.86 24.86
C ASP A 239 -6.36 3.40 24.62
N LYS A 240 -6.48 4.39 23.72
CA LYS A 240 -7.79 4.91 23.30
C LYS A 240 -8.66 3.83 22.67
N CYS A 241 -8.10 3.03 21.76
CA CYS A 241 -8.82 1.96 21.07
C CYS A 241 -9.32 0.89 22.05
N LEU A 242 -8.50 0.50 23.03
CA LEU A 242 -8.89 -0.44 24.10
C LEU A 242 -10.00 0.11 24.98
N LYS A 243 -9.88 1.38 25.40
CA LYS A 243 -10.88 2.07 26.22
C LYS A 243 -12.22 2.19 25.49
N ASP A 244 -12.22 2.61 24.23
CA ASP A 244 -13.43 2.78 23.43
C ASP A 244 -14.11 1.42 23.17
N ALA A 245 -13.32 0.35 23.05
CA ALA A 245 -13.81 -1.02 22.94
C ALA A 245 -14.21 -1.67 24.27
N LYS A 246 -14.02 -0.98 25.41
CA LYS A 246 -14.26 -1.50 26.77
C LYS A 246 -13.52 -2.82 27.04
N MET A 247 -12.26 -2.89 26.62
CA MET A 247 -11.37 -4.03 26.89
C MET A 247 -10.42 -3.70 28.03
N ASP A 248 -10.30 -4.62 28.99
CA ASP A 248 -9.32 -4.51 30.08
C ASP A 248 -7.93 -4.92 29.59
N VAL A 249 -6.90 -4.23 30.08
CA VAL A 249 -5.49 -4.60 29.89
C VAL A 249 -5.08 -5.41 31.11
N SER A 250 -4.98 -6.73 30.96
CA SER A 250 -4.55 -7.66 32.00
C SER A 250 -3.04 -7.88 31.99
#